data_AF-A0A644WTL3-F1
#
_entry.id   AF-A0A644WTL3-F1
#
_cell.length_a   1.000
_cell.length_b   1.000
_cell.length_c   1.000
_cell.angle_alpha   90.00
_cell.angle_beta   90.00
_cell.angle_gamma   90.00
#
_symmetry.space_group_name_H-M   'P 1'
#
loop_
_entity.id
_entity.type
_entity.pdbx_description
1 polymer ?
#
loop_
_entity_poly.entity_id
_entity_poly.type
_entity_poly.pdbx_seq_one_letter_code
_entity_poly.pdbx_strand_id
1 'polypeptide(L)'
;MLSKKKNLFWLSIWEGCFRLTFYFSERHLEELSQLNLSSKAKDEFSMLKPVGKLHPMIISISSKELIPDVLEVVQFKKNLK
;
A
#
# COMPACT_ATOMS: atom_id res chain seq x y z
N MET A 1 -18.92 18.94 8.35
CA MET A 1 -18.21 17.74 8.85
C MET A 1 -16.76 17.85 8.42
N LEU A 2 -15.81 18.04 9.35
CA LEU A 2 -14.39 18.04 9.03
C LEU A 2 -14.00 16.62 8.59
N SER A 3 -13.88 16.41 7.29
CA SER A 3 -13.19 15.24 6.74
C SER A 3 -11.77 15.26 7.30
N LYS A 4 -11.48 14.41 8.30
CA LYS A 4 -10.09 14.17 8.72
C LYS A 4 -9.35 13.72 7.47
N LYS A 5 -8.35 14.50 7.04
CA LYS A 5 -7.50 14.13 5.91
C LYS A 5 -6.89 12.75 6.20
N LYS A 6 -7.27 11.74 5.42
CA LYS A 6 -6.71 10.39 5.52
C LYS A 6 -5.35 10.37 4.84
N ASN A 7 -4.32 9.89 5.53
CA ASN A 7 -3.05 9.58 4.89
C ASN A 7 -3.23 8.33 4.03
N LEU A 8 -3.12 8.48 2.71
CA LEU A 8 -3.19 7.36 1.77
C LEU A 8 -1.84 6.63 1.76
N PHE A 9 -0.75 7.36 1.54
CA PHE A 9 0.59 6.79 1.54
C PHE A 9 1.63 7.86 1.85
N TRP A 10 2.83 7.39 2.13
CA TRP A 10 4.05 8.19 2.11
C TRP A 10 4.76 7.96 0.79
N LEU A 11 5.20 9.03 0.14
CA LEU A 11 6.00 8.97 -1.08
C LEU A 11 7.44 9.35 -0.74
N SER A 12 8.38 8.52 -1.18
CA SER A 12 9.81 8.82 -1.11
C SER A 12 10.44 8.59 -2.48
N ILE A 13 11.35 9.49 -2.86
CA ILE A 13 12.05 9.43 -4.15
C ILE A 13 13.43 8.82 -3.89
N TRP A 14 13.80 7.85 -4.71
CA TRP A 14 15.07 7.14 -4.67
C TRP A 14 15.70 7.18 -6.06
N GLU A 15 16.98 6.85 -6.17
CA GLU A 15 17.62 6.72 -7.48
C GLU A 15 16.93 5.62 -8.30
N GLY A 16 16.45 5.98 -9.49
CA GLY A 16 15.79 5.07 -10.42
C GLY A 16 14.37 4.61 -10.03
N CYS A 17 13.79 5.04 -8.91
CA CYS A 17 12.42 4.67 -8.54
C CYS A 17 11.77 5.62 -7.52
N PHE A 18 10.45 5.49 -7.35
CA PHE A 18 9.72 6.09 -6.24
C PHE A 18 9.13 4.99 -5.37
N ARG A 19 9.28 5.11 -4.06
CA ARG A 19 8.72 4.17 -3.09
C ARG A 19 7.48 4.76 -2.44
N LEU A 20 6.38 4.02 -2.54
CA LEU A 20 5.14 4.34 -1.85
C LEU A 20 4.97 3.40 -0.67
N THR A 21 4.78 3.96 0.52
CA THR A 21 4.53 3.19 1.74
C THR A 21 3.12 3.42 2.24
N PHE A 22 2.35 2.35 2.30
CA PHE A 22 1.01 2.32 2.87
C PHE A 22 1.07 1.63 4.23
N TYR A 23 0.36 2.16 5.21
CA TYR A 23 0.15 1.49 6.50
C TYR A 23 -1.28 1.01 6.63
N PHE A 24 -1.44 -0.23 7.10
CA PHE A 24 -2.73 -0.88 7.34
C PHE A 24 -2.80 -1.48 8.74
N SER A 25 -3.96 -1.42 9.38
CA SER A 25 -4.23 -2.19 10.58
C SER A 25 -4.53 -3.65 10.25
N GLU A 26 -4.30 -4.54 11.22
CA GLU A 26 -4.53 -5.99 11.09
C GLU A 26 -5.92 -6.37 10.54
N ARG A 27 -6.98 -5.67 10.96
CA ARG A 27 -8.35 -5.88 10.48
C ARG A 27 -8.56 -5.71 8.97
N HIS A 28 -7.64 -5.05 8.25
CA HIS A 28 -7.74 -4.85 6.80
C HIS A 28 -6.88 -5.83 6.00
N LEU A 29 -6.07 -6.68 6.65
CA LEU A 29 -5.14 -7.58 5.97
C LEU A 29 -5.85 -8.64 5.13
N GLU A 30 -6.95 -9.18 5.65
CA GLU A 30 -7.75 -10.17 4.94
C GLU A 30 -8.34 -9.57 3.65
N GLU A 31 -8.97 -8.39 3.75
CA GLU A 31 -9.49 -7.67 2.58
C GLU A 31 -8.39 -7.28 1.59
N LEU A 32 -7.20 -6.90 2.06
CA LEU A 32 -6.03 -6.61 1.21
C LEU A 32 -5.56 -7.82 0.43
N SER A 33 -5.54 -9.00 1.05
CA SER A 33 -5.07 -10.23 0.39
C SER A 33 -5.95 -10.65 -0.80
N GLN A 34 -7.22 -10.24 -0.77
CA GLN A 34 -8.21 -10.46 -1.82
C GLN A 34 -8.10 -9.50 -3.00
N LEU A 35 -7.35 -8.39 -2.88
CA LEU A 35 -7.12 -7.47 -4.00
C LEU A 35 -6.39 -8.17 -5.15
N ASN A 36 -6.64 -7.75 -6.39
CA ASN A 36 -6.06 -8.35 -7.58
C ASN A 36 -4.69 -7.75 -7.91
N LEU A 37 -3.79 -7.77 -6.92
CA LEU A 37 -2.42 -7.28 -7.06
C LEU A 37 -1.51 -8.33 -7.69
N SER A 38 -0.44 -7.88 -8.33
CA SER A 38 0.62 -8.78 -8.80
C SER A 38 1.17 -9.66 -7.65
N SER A 39 1.58 -10.88 -7.98
CA SER A 39 2.16 -11.82 -7.00
C SER A 39 3.33 -11.20 -6.25
N LYS A 40 4.19 -10.46 -6.96
CA LYS A 40 5.32 -9.74 -6.38
C LYS A 40 4.90 -8.76 -5.28
N ALA A 41 3.84 -7.96 -5.49
CA ALA A 41 3.36 -7.02 -4.49
C ALA A 41 2.79 -7.73 -3.25
N LYS A 42 2.14 -8.88 -3.43
CA LYS A 42 1.62 -9.70 -2.33
C LYS A 42 2.72 -10.39 -1.53
N ASP A 43 3.75 -10.87 -2.22
CA ASP A 43 4.89 -11.54 -1.59
C ASP A 43 5.72 -10.53 -0.76
N GLU A 44 6.03 -9.37 -1.35
CA GLU A 44 6.73 -8.28 -0.64
C GLU A 44 5.94 -7.83 0.60
N PHE A 45 4.62 -7.72 0.50
CA PHE A 45 3.77 -7.37 1.65
C PHE A 45 3.81 -8.43 2.76
N SER A 46 3.72 -9.71 2.41
CA SER A 46 3.70 -10.81 3.37
C SER A 46 5.03 -10.97 4.12
N MET A 47 6.14 -10.53 3.51
CA MET A 47 7.47 -10.55 4.13
C MET A 47 7.73 -9.39 5.09
N LEU A 48 6.96 -8.31 5.02
CA LEU A 48 7.21 -7.11 5.81
C LEU A 48 6.73 -7.27 7.26
N LYS A 49 7.63 -7.00 8.20
CA LYS A 49 7.32 -7.04 9.62
C LYS A 49 6.41 -5.86 10.01
N PRO A 50 5.43 -6.07 10.91
CA PRO A 50 4.61 -4.99 11.44
C PRO A 50 5.46 -3.96 12.19
N VAL A 51 5.06 -2.69 12.10
CA VAL A 51 5.57 -1.59 12.92
C VAL A 51 4.50 -1.26 13.97
N GLY A 52 4.65 -1.82 15.17
CA GLY A 52 3.61 -1.78 16.19
C GLY A 52 2.33 -2.48 15.70
N LYS A 53 1.20 -1.75 15.62
CA LYS A 53 -0.09 -2.27 15.14
C LYS A 53 -0.30 -2.10 13.62
N LEU A 54 0.67 -1.50 12.92
CA LEU A 54 0.55 -1.16 11.51
C LEU A 54 1.42 -2.09 10.66
N HIS A 55 0.84 -2.61 9.60
CA HIS A 55 1.49 -3.43 8.59
C HIS A 55 1.87 -2.52 7.42
N PRO A 56 3.17 -2.33 7.15
CA PRO A 56 3.60 -1.56 6.00
C PRO A 56 3.45 -2.40 4.73
N MET A 57 2.95 -1.77 3.67
CA MET A 57 3.05 -2.25 2.30
C MET A 57 3.88 -1.24 1.53
N ILE A 58 5.02 -1.69 0.98
CA ILE A 58 5.93 -0.83 0.24
C ILE A 58 5.89 -1.27 -1.22
N ILE A 59 5.63 -0.33 -2.13
CA ILE A 59 5.69 -0.58 -3.57
C ILE A 59 6.80 0.31 -4.14
N SER A 60 7.84 -0.32 -4.69
CA SER A 60 8.93 0.37 -5.38
C SER A 60 8.62 0.47 -6.87
N ILE A 61 8.23 1.67 -7.31
CA ILE A 61 7.79 1.91 -8.67
C ILE A 61 8.98 2.37 -9.51
N SER A 62 9.50 1.45 -10.31
CA SER A 62 10.55 1.70 -11.30
C SER A 62 10.03 1.65 -12.75
N SER A 63 8.79 1.20 -12.96
CA SER A 63 8.14 1.14 -14.28
C SER A 63 6.65 1.50 -14.19
N LYS A 64 6.05 1.86 -15.33
CA LYS A 64 4.62 2.20 -15.41
C LYS A 64 3.69 1.01 -15.19
N GLU A 65 4.20 -0.21 -15.34
CA GLU A 65 3.43 -1.46 -15.19
C GLU A 65 2.95 -1.68 -13.75
N LEU A 66 3.59 -1.02 -12.78
CA LEU A 66 3.23 -1.09 -11.36
C LEU A 66 2.17 -0.05 -10.95
N ILE A 67 1.82 0.90 -11.85
CA ILE A 67 0.82 1.94 -11.57
C ILE A 67 -0.58 1.36 -11.30
N PRO A 68 -1.07 0.33 -12.03
CA PRO A 68 -2.38 -0.28 -11.75
C PRO A 68 -2.49 -0.81 -10.32
N ASP A 69 -1.51 -1.59 -9.85
CA ASP A 69 -1.47 -2.11 -8.47
C ASP A 69 -1.53 -0.98 -7.44
N VAL A 70 -0.78 0.10 -7.67
CA VAL A 70 -0.76 1.27 -6.81
C VAL A 70 -2.14 1.94 -6.75
N LEU A 71 -2.79 2.11 -7.91
CA LEU A 71 -4.12 2.70 -7.98
C LEU A 71 -5.16 1.83 -7.25
N GLU A 72 -5.06 0.50 -7.36
CA GLU A 72 -5.94 -0.42 -6.65
C GLU A 72 -5.79 -0.28 -5.13
N VAL A 73 -4.56 -0.28 -4.61
CA VAL A 73 -4.28 -0.08 -3.18
C VAL A 73 -4.74 1.30 -2.69
N VAL A 74 -4.55 2.35 -3.50
CA VAL A 74 -5.03 3.71 -3.19
C VAL A 74 -6.56 3.74 -3.09
N GLN A 75 -7.27 3.15 -4.04
CA GLN A 75 -8.74 3.10 -4.04
C GLN A 75 -9.25 2.31 -2.83
N PHE A 76 -8.67 1.14 -2.58
CA PHE A 76 -8.97 0.34 -1.39
C PHE A 76 -8.84 1.19 -0.11
N LYS A 77 -7.68 1.82 0.09
CA LYS A 77 -7.40 2.60 1.31
C LYS A 77 -8.29 3.83 1.46
N LYS A 78 -8.63 4.48 0.35
CA LYS A 78 -9.56 5.62 0.33
C LYS A 78 -10.94 5.20 0.88
N ASN A 79 -11.40 4.00 0.53
CA ASN A 79 -12.72 3.47 0.89
C ASN A 79 -12.82 2.81 2.27
N LEU A 80 -11.69 2.54 2.95
CA LEU A 80 -11.69 2.02 4.32
C LEU A 80 -12.48 2.94 5.28
N LYS A 81 -13.30 2.36 6.16
CA LYS A 81 -14.07 3.11 7.18
C LYS A 81 -13.28 3.38 8.46
#